data_AF-A0A4R0YE71-F1
#
_entry.id   AF-A0A4R0YE71-F1
#
_cell.length_a   1.000
_cell.length_b   1.000
_cell.length_c   1.000
_cell.angle_alpha   90.00
_cell.angle_beta   90.00
_cell.angle_gamma   90.00
#
_symmetry.space_group_name_H-M   'P 1'
#
loop_
_entity.id
_entity.type
_entity.pdbx_description
1 polymer ?
#
loop_
_entity_poly.entity_id
_entity_poly.type
_entity_poly.pdbx_seq_one_letter_code
_entity_poly.pdbx_strand_id
1 'polypeptide(L)'
;MSQKNNDGGAGMGALFILVIIAATRIFIYAIAVFVSLGLTLIYLVALSGPLRLGKWYITPAEAKSFILRGVIGAATAPLLAVFVASIFGERIPSGAWIYIILGGYALASVGFDMLVQEEGGGQAVEYIPRQEDAALPPPASRPPQPPPFRFASWDDEENGR
;
A
#
# COMPACT_ATOMS: atom_id res chain seq x y z
N MET A 1 -8.71 -62.01 -26.97
CA MET A 1 -7.69 -61.18 -27.64
C MET A 1 -7.57 -59.86 -26.90
N SER A 2 -6.33 -59.47 -26.61
CA SER A 2 -5.77 -58.22 -26.07
C SER A 2 -6.70 -57.05 -25.67
N GLN A 3 -6.86 -56.84 -24.35
CA GLN A 3 -7.07 -55.52 -23.72
C GLN A 3 -5.71 -55.12 -23.10
N LYS A 4 -4.86 -54.46 -23.87
CA LYS A 4 -3.61 -53.84 -23.42
C LYS A 4 -3.30 -52.77 -24.45
N ASN A 5 -3.44 -51.49 -24.08
CA ASN A 5 -2.74 -50.33 -24.67
C ASN A 5 -3.24 -48.94 -24.22
N ASN A 6 -4.24 -48.81 -23.33
CA ASN A 6 -4.71 -47.47 -22.90
C ASN A 6 -3.98 -46.86 -21.69
N ASP A 7 -3.10 -47.60 -21.02
CA ASP A 7 -2.44 -47.14 -19.79
C ASP A 7 -1.31 -46.12 -20.05
N GLY A 8 -0.65 -46.20 -21.22
CA GLY A 8 0.44 -45.29 -21.57
C GLY A 8 -0.02 -43.87 -21.91
N GLY A 9 -1.21 -43.74 -22.53
CA GLY A 9 -1.77 -42.44 -22.90
C GLY A 9 -2.30 -41.65 -21.70
N ALA A 10 -2.94 -42.33 -20.75
CA ALA A 10 -3.46 -41.71 -19.54
C ALA A 10 -2.33 -41.19 -18.63
N GLY A 11 -1.25 -41.96 -18.47
CA GLY A 11 -0.07 -41.55 -17.70
C GLY A 11 0.65 -40.33 -18.30
N MET A 12 0.83 -40.31 -19.63
CA MET A 12 1.44 -39.16 -20.30
C MET A 12 0.53 -37.92 -20.29
N GLY A 13 -0.79 -38.09 -20.41
CA GLY A 13 -1.74 -36.98 -20.29
C GLY A 13 -1.70 -36.32 -18.90
N ALA A 14 -1.66 -37.13 -17.83
CA ALA A 14 -1.54 -36.62 -16.46
C ALA A 14 -0.24 -35.85 -16.22
N LEU A 15 0.90 -36.36 -16.72
CA LEU A 15 2.18 -35.66 -16.64
C LEU A 15 2.15 -34.32 -17.38
N PHE A 16 1.53 -34.26 -18.56
CA PHE A 16 1.42 -33.03 -19.33
C PHE A 16 0.61 -31.96 -18.58
N ILE A 17 -0.49 -32.36 -17.93
CA ILE A 17 -1.29 -31.46 -17.10
C ILE A 17 -0.47 -30.93 -15.91
N LEU A 18 0.30 -31.79 -15.22
CA LEU A 18 1.15 -31.37 -14.11
C LEU A 18 2.23 -30.37 -14.54
N VAL A 19 2.85 -30.58 -15.71
CA VAL A 19 3.84 -29.66 -16.28
C VAL A 19 3.19 -28.32 -16.61
N ILE A 20 2.00 -28.31 -17.22
CA ILE A 20 1.27 -27.07 -17.50
C ILE A 20 0.96 -26.33 -16.20
N ILE A 21 0.44 -27.02 -15.18
CA ILE A 21 0.15 -26.39 -13.87
C ILE A 21 1.42 -25.80 -13.25
N ALA A 22 2.53 -26.54 -13.27
CA ALA A 22 3.81 -26.06 -12.74
C ALA A 22 4.30 -24.82 -13.52
N ALA A 23 4.28 -24.87 -14.85
CA ALA A 23 4.68 -23.76 -15.70
C ALA A 23 3.81 -22.51 -15.48
N THR A 24 2.50 -22.69 -15.37
CA THR A 24 1.56 -21.60 -15.07
C THR A 24 1.84 -20.98 -13.70
N ARG A 25 2.09 -21.79 -12.66
CA ARG A 25 2.45 -21.27 -11.32
C ARG A 25 3.73 -20.45 -11.35
N ILE A 26 4.77 -20.95 -12.03
CA ILE A 26 6.05 -20.23 -12.19
C ILE A 26 5.83 -18.92 -12.94
N PHE A 27 5.02 -18.93 -13.99
CA PHE A 27 4.71 -17.74 -14.78
C PHE A 27 3.96 -16.67 -13.96
N ILE A 28 2.92 -17.06 -13.22
CA ILE A 28 2.18 -16.16 -12.32
C ILE A 28 3.12 -15.58 -11.26
N TYR A 29 3.94 -16.43 -10.64
CA TYR A 29 4.94 -16.00 -9.66
C TYR A 29 5.91 -14.95 -10.26
N ALA A 30 6.44 -15.20 -11.45
CA ALA A 30 7.36 -14.29 -12.11
C ALA A 30 6.72 -12.92 -12.39
N ILE A 31 5.46 -12.90 -12.85
CA ILE A 31 4.70 -11.66 -13.05
C ILE A 31 4.49 -10.93 -11.72
N ALA A 32 4.08 -11.64 -10.66
CA ALA A 32 3.82 -11.02 -9.36
C ALA A 32 5.08 -10.35 -8.80
N VAL A 33 6.24 -11.02 -8.89
CA VAL A 33 7.53 -10.44 -8.49
C VAL A 33 7.90 -9.25 -9.36
N PHE A 34 7.74 -9.35 -10.68
CA PHE A 34 8.04 -8.25 -11.59
C PHE A 34 7.19 -7.00 -11.31
N VAL A 35 5.87 -7.18 -11.13
CA VAL A 35 4.95 -6.10 -10.76
C VAL A 35 5.30 -5.52 -9.40
N SER A 36 5.58 -6.36 -8.41
CA SER A 36 5.96 -5.91 -7.07
C SER A 36 7.24 -5.06 -7.10
N LEU A 37 8.26 -5.47 -7.86
CA LEU A 37 9.48 -4.69 -8.05
C LEU A 37 9.21 -3.35 -8.77
N GLY A 38 8.44 -3.37 -9.85
CA GLY A 38 8.07 -2.16 -10.59
C GLY A 38 7.31 -1.16 -9.71
N LEU A 39 6.32 -1.64 -8.95
CA LEU A 39 5.60 -0.83 -7.97
C LEU A 39 6.54 -0.30 -6.90
N THR A 40 7.43 -1.13 -6.36
CA THR A 40 8.39 -0.69 -5.33
C THR A 40 9.23 0.48 -5.82
N LEU A 41 9.70 0.47 -7.07
CA LEU A 41 10.44 1.60 -7.64
C LEU A 41 9.58 2.86 -7.74
N ILE A 42 8.32 2.74 -8.16
CA ILE A 42 7.37 3.86 -8.20
C ILE A 42 7.13 4.43 -6.80
N TYR A 43 6.89 3.57 -5.82
CA TYR A 43 6.66 3.96 -4.43
C TYR A 43 7.90 4.59 -3.80
N LEU A 44 9.12 4.13 -4.14
CA LEU A 44 10.36 4.77 -3.71
C LEU A 44 10.45 6.23 -4.20
N VAL A 45 10.04 6.50 -5.44
CA VAL A 45 9.98 7.88 -5.95
C VAL A 45 8.91 8.70 -5.21
N ALA A 46 7.78 8.09 -4.89
CA ALA A 46 6.69 8.72 -4.14
C ALA A 46 7.02 8.99 -2.65
N LEU A 47 8.15 8.48 -2.13
CA LEU A 47 8.60 8.81 -0.76
C LEU A 47 9.04 10.28 -0.63
N SER A 48 9.62 10.84 -1.69
CA SER A 48 10.15 12.22 -1.70
C SER A 48 9.06 13.28 -1.86
N GLY A 49 7.86 12.88 -2.28
CA GLY A 49 6.71 13.74 -2.49
C GLY A 49 5.56 12.99 -3.14
N PRO A 50 4.32 13.45 -3.00
CA PRO A 50 3.16 12.78 -3.58
C PRO A 50 3.31 12.67 -5.09
N LEU A 51 3.08 11.47 -5.63
CA LEU A 51 3.24 11.18 -7.04
C LEU A 51 1.87 10.96 -7.68
N ARG A 52 1.58 11.70 -8.74
CA ARG A 52 0.36 11.52 -9.54
C ARG A 52 0.67 10.75 -10.81
N LEU A 53 0.15 9.54 -10.92
CA LEU A 53 0.26 8.67 -12.10
C LEU A 53 -1.09 8.61 -12.80
N GLY A 54 -1.32 9.54 -13.73
CA GLY A 54 -2.60 9.70 -14.41
C GLY A 54 -3.73 10.04 -13.44
N LYS A 55 -4.65 9.09 -13.25
CA LYS A 55 -5.77 9.21 -12.30
C LYS A 55 -5.42 8.78 -10.88
N TRP A 56 -4.31 8.08 -10.69
CA TRP A 56 -3.88 7.57 -9.39
C TRP A 56 -3.04 8.60 -8.67
N TYR A 57 -3.29 8.77 -7.38
CA TYR A 57 -2.52 9.63 -6.50
C TYR A 57 -1.91 8.75 -5.41
N ILE A 58 -0.59 8.70 -5.38
CA ILE A 58 0.16 7.90 -4.40
C ILE A 58 0.70 8.85 -3.35
N THR A 59 0.28 8.65 -2.12
CA THR A 59 0.80 9.41 -0.98
C THR A 59 2.12 8.81 -0.46
N PRO A 60 3.00 9.62 0.14
CA PRO A 60 4.20 9.08 0.80
C PRO A 60 3.87 8.10 1.94
N ALA A 61 2.68 8.21 2.55
CA ALA A 61 2.22 7.29 3.59
C ALA A 61 1.88 5.91 3.02
N GLU A 62 1.16 5.87 1.89
CA GLU A 62 0.89 4.63 1.15
C GLU A 62 2.18 3.98 0.64
N ALA A 63 3.13 4.79 0.16
CA ALA A 63 4.43 4.29 -0.25
C ALA A 63 5.19 3.58 0.87
N LYS A 64 5.21 4.17 2.06
CA LYS A 64 5.82 3.56 3.24
C LYS A 64 5.11 2.29 3.63
N SER A 65 3.77 2.27 3.63
CA SER A 65 3.01 1.09 4.03
C SER A 65 3.20 -0.07 3.04
N PHE A 66 3.22 0.20 1.74
CA PHE A 66 3.47 -0.82 0.70
C PHE A 66 4.85 -1.47 0.88
N ILE A 67 5.90 -0.64 1.00
CA ILE A 67 7.28 -1.13 1.19
C ILE A 67 7.40 -1.89 2.52
N LEU A 68 6.84 -1.34 3.60
CA LEU A 68 6.90 -1.98 4.92
C LEU A 68 6.22 -3.35 4.93
N ARG A 69 5.02 -3.47 4.34
CA ARG A 69 4.32 -4.75 4.19
C ARG A 69 5.14 -5.75 3.39
N GLY A 70 5.73 -5.31 2.27
CA GLY A 70 6.64 -6.13 1.47
C GLY A 70 7.83 -6.63 2.29
N VAL A 71 8.50 -5.74 3.04
CA VAL A 71 9.65 -6.13 3.90
C VAL A 71 9.22 -7.11 5.00
N ILE A 72 8.08 -6.89 5.64
CA ILE A 72 7.52 -7.82 6.63
C ILE A 72 7.26 -9.18 5.99
N GLY A 73 6.67 -9.23 4.79
CA GLY A 73 6.46 -10.47 4.05
C GLY A 73 7.75 -11.18 3.67
N ALA A 74 8.76 -10.42 3.23
CA ALA A 74 10.08 -10.92 2.88
C ALA A 74 10.81 -11.55 4.07
N ALA A 75 10.59 -11.04 5.28
CA ALA A 75 11.13 -11.59 6.52
C ALA A 75 10.30 -12.76 7.07
N THR A 76 8.97 -12.67 6.96
CA THR A 76 8.05 -13.68 7.51
C THR A 76 8.05 -14.96 6.68
N ALA A 77 8.13 -14.87 5.35
CA ALA A 77 8.15 -16.04 4.47
C ALA A 77 9.30 -17.03 4.74
N PRO A 78 10.58 -16.61 4.87
CA PRO A 78 11.67 -17.53 5.20
C PRO A 78 11.52 -18.13 6.59
N LEU A 79 11.01 -17.39 7.58
CA LEU A 79 10.72 -17.92 8.91
C LEU A 79 9.66 -19.02 8.85
N LEU A 80 8.57 -18.78 8.12
CA LEU A 80 7.53 -19.76 7.90
C LEU A 80 8.06 -20.98 7.14
N ALA A 81 8.90 -20.77 6.12
CA ALA A 81 9.52 -21.86 5.37
C ALA A 81 10.42 -22.74 6.26
N VAL A 82 11.21 -22.14 7.15
CA VAL A 82 12.03 -22.88 8.12
C VAL A 82 11.14 -23.67 9.09
N PHE A 83 10.07 -23.05 9.58
CA PHE A 83 9.11 -23.71 10.46
C PHE A 83 8.48 -24.94 9.79
N VAL A 84 8.02 -24.79 8.55
CA VAL A 84 7.46 -25.90 7.76
C VAL A 84 8.53 -26.96 7.49
N ALA A 85 9.72 -26.57 7.03
CA ALA A 85 10.82 -27.49 6.78
C ALA A 85 11.20 -28.29 8.04
N SER A 86 11.16 -27.66 9.21
CA SER A 86 11.42 -28.31 10.50
C SER A 86 10.34 -29.31 10.89
N ILE A 87 9.06 -29.07 10.55
CA ILE A 87 7.96 -30.01 10.81
C ILE A 87 8.07 -31.25 9.92
N PHE A 88 8.42 -31.06 8.64
CA PHE A 88 8.49 -32.15 7.66
C PHE A 88 9.87 -32.82 7.59
N GLY A 89 10.88 -32.30 8.30
CA GLY A 89 12.25 -32.82 8.26
C GLY A 89 12.96 -32.57 6.92
N GLU A 90 12.44 -31.67 6.11
CA GLU A 90 12.94 -31.37 4.77
C GLU A 90 14.03 -30.29 4.82
N ARG A 91 14.93 -30.32 3.82
CA ARG A 91 15.95 -29.27 3.67
C ARG A 91 15.55 -28.29 2.59
N ILE A 92 15.55 -27.01 2.93
CA ILE A 92 15.36 -25.93 1.96
C ILE A 92 16.62 -25.89 1.05
N PRO A 93 16.47 -26.07 -0.27
CA PRO A 93 17.61 -25.99 -1.17
C PRO A 93 18.20 -24.58 -1.13
N SER A 94 19.53 -24.46 -1.20
CA SER A 94 20.23 -23.16 -1.11
C SER A 94 19.75 -22.13 -2.14
N GLY A 95 19.37 -22.58 -3.34
CA GLY A 95 18.80 -21.73 -4.37
C GLY A 95 17.36 -21.25 -4.09
N ALA A 96 16.60 -21.90 -3.21
CA ALA A 96 15.20 -21.56 -2.94
C ALA A 96 15.03 -20.29 -2.10
N TRP A 97 16.03 -19.91 -1.31
CA TRP A 97 15.92 -18.79 -0.37
C TRP A 97 15.53 -17.48 -1.05
N ILE A 98 16.15 -17.15 -2.18
CA ILE A 98 15.85 -15.91 -2.90
C ILE A 98 14.39 -15.89 -3.39
N TYR A 99 13.87 -17.04 -3.84
CA TYR A 99 12.48 -17.14 -4.28
C TYR A 99 11.50 -17.08 -3.10
N ILE A 100 11.85 -17.64 -1.95
CA ILE A 100 11.03 -17.54 -0.75
C ILE A 100 10.92 -16.08 -0.29
N ILE A 101 12.05 -15.36 -0.29
CA ILE A 101 12.10 -13.94 0.11
C ILE A 101 11.33 -13.07 -0.89
N LEU A 102 11.60 -13.22 -2.20
CA LEU A 102 10.91 -12.44 -3.23
C LEU A 102 9.42 -12.76 -3.30
N GLY A 103 9.05 -14.03 -3.13
CA GLY A 103 7.66 -14.48 -3.05
C GLY A 103 6.94 -13.90 -1.85
N GLY A 104 7.58 -13.93 -0.67
CA GLY A 104 7.06 -13.31 0.54
C GLY A 104 6.85 -11.81 0.38
N TYR A 105 7.81 -11.12 -0.23
CA TYR A 105 7.70 -9.70 -0.54
C TYR A 105 6.52 -9.42 -1.46
N ALA A 106 6.45 -10.10 -2.61
CA ALA A 106 5.40 -9.88 -3.61
C ALA A 106 4.00 -10.19 -3.06
N LEU A 107 3.86 -11.28 -2.31
CA LEU A 107 2.58 -11.70 -1.73
C LEU A 107 2.09 -10.72 -0.66
N ALA A 108 2.97 -10.23 0.22
CA ALA A 108 2.59 -9.27 1.25
C ALA A 108 2.41 -7.84 0.71
N SER A 109 3.15 -7.45 -0.33
CA SER A 109 3.02 -6.12 -0.93
C SER A 109 1.77 -6.02 -1.81
N VAL A 110 1.61 -6.93 -2.78
CA VAL A 110 0.53 -6.89 -3.77
C VAL A 110 -0.71 -7.62 -3.28
N GLY A 111 -0.54 -8.83 -2.71
CA GLY A 111 -1.67 -9.64 -2.28
C GLY A 111 -2.48 -8.99 -1.16
N PHE A 112 -1.82 -8.30 -0.23
CA PHE A 112 -2.51 -7.58 0.83
C PHE A 112 -3.28 -6.37 0.29
N ASP A 113 -2.76 -5.68 -0.73
CA ASP A 113 -3.45 -4.54 -1.35
C ASP A 113 -4.70 -5.00 -2.12
N MET A 114 -4.63 -6.16 -2.78
CA MET A 114 -5.78 -6.80 -3.42
C MET A 114 -6.86 -7.18 -2.40
N LEU A 115 -6.48 -7.79 -1.27
CA LEU A 115 -7.43 -8.16 -0.21
C LEU A 115 -8.11 -6.94 0.42
N VAL A 116 -7.35 -5.88 0.69
CA VAL A 116 -7.89 -4.65 1.28
C VAL A 116 -8.83 -3.92 0.30
N GLN A 117 -8.56 -3.95 -1.01
CA GLN A 117 -9.48 -3.39 -2.01
C GLN A 117 -10.80 -4.16 -2.12
N GLU A 118 -10.79 -5.48 -1.90
CA GLU A 118 -12.02 -6.29 -1.92
C GLU A 118 -12.90 -6.05 -0.69
N GLU A 119 -12.30 -5.86 0.49
CA GLU A 119 -13.05 -5.60 1.73
C GLU A 119 -13.52 -4.14 1.85
N GLY A 120 -12.73 -3.21 1.33
CA GLY A 120 -13.00 -1.77 1.35
C GLY A 120 -13.11 -1.24 -0.07
N GLY A 121 -14.31 -1.33 -0.66
CA GLY A 121 -14.62 -0.71 -1.94
C GLY A 121 -14.04 0.71 -2.02
N GLY A 122 -12.94 0.84 -2.77
CA GLY A 122 -12.25 2.06 -3.12
C GLY A 122 -12.33 3.19 -2.12
N GLN A 123 -11.52 3.18 -1.06
CA GLN A 123 -11.03 4.46 -0.52
C GLN A 123 -9.98 5.01 -1.48
N ALA A 124 -10.43 5.41 -2.68
CA ALA A 124 -9.83 6.57 -3.30
C ALA A 124 -10.06 7.68 -2.27
N VAL A 125 -9.03 8.01 -1.50
CA VAL A 125 -9.02 9.18 -0.64
C VAL A 125 -9.40 10.32 -1.58
N GLU A 126 -10.65 10.77 -1.49
CA GLU A 126 -11.13 11.90 -2.24
C GLU A 126 -10.19 13.03 -1.86
N TYR A 127 -9.31 13.39 -2.80
CA TYR A 127 -8.48 14.57 -2.66
C TYR A 127 -9.46 15.71 -2.62
N ILE A 128 -9.88 16.09 -1.41
CA ILE A 128 -10.44 17.39 -1.17
C ILE A 128 -9.26 18.30 -1.50
N PRO A 129 -9.24 19.00 -2.65
CA PRO A 129 -8.24 20.04 -2.84
C PRO A 129 -8.33 20.89 -1.59
N ARG A 130 -7.20 21.09 -0.91
CA ARG A 130 -7.09 22.08 0.16
C ARG A 130 -7.82 23.29 -0.39
N GLN A 131 -9.03 23.58 0.12
CA GLN A 131 -9.69 24.82 -0.20
C GLN A 131 -8.62 25.83 0.18
N GLU A 132 -8.00 26.46 -0.81
CA GLU A 132 -7.27 27.69 -0.56
C GLU A 132 -8.29 28.50 0.20
N ASP A 133 -8.05 28.66 1.51
CA ASP A 133 -8.94 29.37 2.40
C ASP A 133 -9.34 30.60 1.65
N ALA A 134 -10.59 30.64 1.18
CA ALA A 134 -11.07 31.71 0.33
C ALA A 134 -10.70 32.96 1.09
N ALA A 135 -9.75 33.72 0.54
CA ALA A 135 -9.05 34.76 1.28
C ALA A 135 -10.11 35.54 2.02
N LEU A 136 -10.13 35.42 3.36
CA LEU A 136 -11.17 36.02 4.17
C LEU A 136 -11.31 37.45 3.67
N PRO A 137 -12.52 37.91 3.30
CA PRO A 137 -12.69 39.27 2.83
C PRO A 137 -11.97 40.18 3.84
N PRO A 138 -11.14 41.12 3.36
CA PRO A 138 -10.28 41.91 4.24
C PRO A 138 -11.12 42.41 5.40
N PRO A 139 -10.66 42.22 6.65
CA PRO A 139 -11.48 42.53 7.83
C PRO A 139 -12.02 43.94 7.65
N ALA A 140 -13.35 44.07 7.66
CA ALA A 140 -14.00 45.37 7.61
C ALA A 140 -13.30 46.27 8.64
N SER A 141 -12.88 47.45 8.19
CA SER A 141 -12.15 48.42 9.01
C SER A 141 -12.80 48.49 10.38
N ARG A 142 -12.02 48.11 11.41
CA ARG A 142 -12.48 48.00 12.79
C ARG A 142 -13.23 49.30 13.11
N PRO A 143 -14.52 49.25 13.52
CA PRO A 143 -15.21 50.47 13.91
C PRO A 143 -14.36 51.17 14.99
N PRO A 144 -14.25 52.52 14.94
CA PRO A 144 -13.41 53.26 15.88
C PRO A 144 -13.75 52.80 17.29
N GLN A 145 -12.73 52.33 18.03
CA GLN A 145 -12.94 51.86 19.39
C GLN A 145 -13.64 52.97 20.18
N PRO A 146 -14.79 52.69 20.81
CA PRO A 146 -15.39 53.67 21.70
C PRO A 146 -14.37 54.03 22.78
N PRO A 147 -14.31 55.31 23.20
CA PRO A 147 -13.37 55.73 24.22
C PRO A 147 -13.52 54.83 25.45
N PRO A 148 -12.41 54.44 26.09
CA PRO A 148 -12.45 53.57 27.25
C PRO A 148 -13.40 54.17 28.29
N PHE A 149 -14.28 53.33 28.81
CA PHE A 149 -15.25 53.73 29.83
C PHE A 149 -14.51 54.32 31.03
N ARG A 150 -14.65 55.63 31.23
CA ARG A 150 -14.11 56.36 32.37
C ARG A 150 -15.26 56.62 33.34
N PHE A 151 -15.08 56.21 34.59
CA PHE A 151 -15.99 56.59 35.67
C PHE A 151 -15.92 58.10 35.88
N ALA A 152 -17.06 58.73 36.15
CA ALA A 152 -17.13 60.15 36.45
C ALA A 152 -16.09 60.52 37.50
N SER A 153 -15.15 61.40 37.12
CA SER A 153 -14.19 61.96 38.06
C SER A 153 -14.81 63.19 38.70
N TRP A 154 -14.40 63.49 39.94
CA TRP A 154 -14.78 64.71 40.63
C TRP A 154 -14.46 65.98 39.84
N ASP A 155 -13.48 65.93 38.93
CA ASP A 155 -13.10 67.01 38.03
C ASP A 155 -14.15 67.32 36.94
N ASP A 156 -15.12 66.42 36.69
CA ASP A 156 -16.15 66.63 35.67
C ASP A 156 -17.27 67.60 36.15
N GLU A 157 -17.36 67.89 37.46
CA GLU A 157 -18.28 68.89 38.00
C GLU A 157 -17.80 70.34 37.78
N GLU A 158 -16.50 70.58 37.64
CA GLU A 158 -15.94 71.93 37.49
C GLU A 158 -16.01 72.47 36.05
N ASN A 159 -16.01 71.59 35.05
CA ASN A 159 -16.05 71.98 33.62
C ASN A 159 -17.48 72.21 33.07
N GLY A 160 -18.52 72.11 33.92
CA GLY A 160 -19.93 72.23 33.52
C GLY A 160 -20.55 73.63 33.65
N ARG A 161 -19.75 74.70 33.78
CA ARG A 161 -20.22 76.10 33.82
C ARG A 161 -19.79 76.91 32.62
#